data_AF-A0A6P1B7Z9-F1
#
_entry.id   AF-A0A6P1B7Z9-F1
#
_cell.length_a   1.000
_cell.length_b   1.000
_cell.length_c   1.000
_cell.angle_alpha   90.00
_cell.angle_beta   90.00
_cell.angle_gamma   90.00
#
_symmetry.space_group_name_H-M   'P 1'
#
loop_
_entity.id
_entity.type
_entity.pdbx_description
1 polymer ?
#
loop_
_entity_poly.entity_id
_entity_poly.type
_entity_poly.pdbx_seq_one_letter_code
_entity_poly.pdbx_strand_id
1 'polypeptide(L)' 'MAKAVTIKVKLVSTADTGFYYVAKKNSRTMTDKLVKKKYDPVARKHVEFKESKIK' A
#
# COMPACT_ATOMS: atom_id res chain seq x y z
N MET A 1 -8.63 -10.56 22.65
CA MET A 1 -7.25 -10.22 22.23
C MET A 1 -7.28 -8.90 21.46
N ALA A 2 -6.62 -7.85 21.95
CA ALA A 2 -6.64 -6.56 21.25
C ALA A 2 -5.81 -6.66 19.95
N LYS A 3 -6.45 -6.48 18.80
CA LYS A 3 -5.74 -6.40 17.52
C LYS A 3 -4.81 -5.17 17.55
N ALA A 4 -3.58 -5.35 17.05
CA ALA A 4 -2.62 -4.26 16.94
C ALA A 4 -3.22 -3.10 16.12
N VAL A 5 -3.13 -1.89 16.65
CA VAL A 5 -3.74 -0.69 16.07
C VAL A 5 -3.07 -0.30 14.75
N THR A 6 -1.77 -0.56 14.63
CA THR A 6 -0.98 -0.29 13.42
C THR A 6 -0.64 -1.60 12.72
N ILE A 7 -1.10 -1.74 11.49
CA ILE A 7 -0.82 -2.87 10.61
C ILE A 7 0.19 -2.46 9.52
N LYS A 8 1.06 -3.39 9.11
CA LYS A 8 1.88 -3.21 7.91
C LYS A 8 1.06 -3.64 6.69
N VAL A 9 1.09 -2.85 5.64
CA VAL A 9 0.39 -3.09 4.38
C VAL A 9 1.35 -2.92 3.20
N LYS A 10 1.07 -3.63 2.12
CA LYS A 10 1.75 -3.46 0.83
C LYS A 10 0.96 -2.47 -0.01
N LEU A 11 1.64 -1.55 -0.65
CA LEU A 11 1.09 -0.69 -1.69
C LEU A 11 1.64 -1.23 -3.00
N VAL A 12 0.80 -1.86 -3.81
CA VAL A 12 1.17 -2.51 -5.08
C VAL A 12 0.92 -1.54 -6.23
N SER A 13 1.91 -1.40 -7.12
CA SER A 13 1.80 -0.57 -8.32
C SER A 13 0.68 -1.10 -9.23
N THR A 14 -0.17 -0.21 -9.76
CA THR A 14 -1.16 -0.57 -10.78
C THR A 14 -0.57 -0.66 -12.19
N ALA A 15 0.74 -0.48 -12.35
CA ALA A 15 1.42 -0.63 -13.63
C ALA A 15 1.89 -2.08 -13.89
N ASP A 16 1.48 -3.04 -13.06
CA ASP A 16 1.80 -4.46 -13.16
C ASP A 16 3.32 -4.78 -13.22
N THR A 17 4.15 -3.87 -12.73
CA THR A 17 5.61 -3.99 -12.70
C THR A 17 6.13 -4.94 -11.62
N GLY A 18 5.24 -5.42 -10.74
CA GLY A 18 5.61 -6.20 -9.55
C GLY A 18 6.23 -5.36 -8.42
N PHE A 19 6.42 -4.05 -8.62
CA PHE A 19 6.97 -3.18 -7.59
C PHE A 19 5.94 -2.81 -6.52
N TYR A 20 6.37 -2.82 -5.26
CA TYR A 20 5.52 -2.46 -4.13
C TYR A 20 6.29 -1.68 -3.06
N TYR A 21 5.57 -0.80 -2.38
CA TYR A 21 6.05 -0.17 -1.15
C TYR A 21 5.48 -0.86 0.08
N VAL A 22 6.21 -0.84 1.19
CA VAL A 22 5.68 -1.22 2.51
C VAL A 22 5.31 0.06 3.25
N ALA A 23 4.09 0.09 3.78
CA ALA A 23 3.58 1.20 4.58
C ALA A 23 2.99 0.68 5.89
N LYS A 24 2.89 1.57 6.88
CA LYS A 24 2.13 1.33 8.10
C LYS A 24 0.79 2.05 7.98
N LYS A 25 -0.28 1.38 8.38
CA LYS A 25 -1.65 1.90 8.38
C LYS A 25 -2.25 1.70 9.76
N ASN A 26 -2.95 2.71 10.27
CA ASN A 26 -3.75 2.56 11.47
C ASN A 26 -5.12 1.99 11.08
N SER A 27 -5.42 0.77 11.50
CA SER A 27 -6.66 0.08 11.11
C SER A 27 -7.91 0.61 11.81
N ARG A 28 -7.76 1.47 12.84
CA ARG A 28 -8.88 2.10 13.55
C ARG A 28 -9.34 3.41 12.91
N THR A 29 -8.39 4.21 12.41
CA THR A 29 -8.71 5.51 11.80
C THR A 29 -8.83 5.45 10.29
N MET A 30 -8.16 4.49 9.65
CA MET A 30 -8.24 4.29 8.20
C MET A 30 -8.83 2.92 7.91
N THR A 31 -10.13 2.89 7.66
CA THR A 31 -10.88 1.65 7.35
C THR A 31 -10.79 1.29 5.88
N ASP A 32 -10.82 2.28 4.98
CA ASP A 32 -10.79 2.06 3.53
C ASP A 32 -9.42 1.66 2.99
N LYS A 33 -9.40 1.08 1.79
CA LYS A 33 -8.14 0.73 1.10
C LYS A 33 -7.37 1.98 0.75
N LEU A 34 -6.09 2.04 1.14
CA LEU A 34 -5.19 3.11 0.74
C LEU A 34 -4.94 3.07 -0.77
N VAL A 35 -5.20 4.21 -1.42
CA VAL A 35 -4.77 4.50 -2.78
C VAL A 35 -3.89 5.73 -2.76
N LYS A 36 -2.67 5.63 -3.28
CA LYS A 36 -1.73 6.76 -3.35
C LYS A 36 -1.03 6.78 -4.69
N LYS A 37 -0.91 7.96 -5.31
CA LYS A 37 -0.01 8.15 -6.44
C LYS A 37 1.43 8.24 -5.92
N LYS A 38 2.30 7.34 -6.41
CA LYS A 38 3.72 7.32 -6.09
C LYS A 38 4.53 7.02 -7.34
N TYR A 39 5.82 7.31 -7.29
CA TYR A 39 6.74 6.94 -8.35
C TYR A 39 6.93 5.44 -8.39
N ASP A 40 6.80 4.83 -9.57
CA ASP A 40 7.22 3.47 -9.83
C ASP A 40 8.58 3.51 -10.56
N PRO A 41 9.66 2.97 -9.97
CA PRO A 41 11.00 3.01 -10.57
C PRO A 41 11.12 2.13 -11.81
N VAL A 42 10.26 1.12 -11.97
CA VAL A 42 10.26 0.22 -13.13
C VAL A 42 9.50 0.87 -14.29
N ALA A 43 8.31 1.44 -14.02
CA ALA A 43 7.53 2.16 -15.03
C ALA A 43 8.05 3.59 -15.30
N ARG A 44 8.98 4.08 -14.46
CA ARG A 44 9.61 5.42 -14.50
C ARG A 44 8.63 6.59 -14.50
N LYS A 45 7.45 6.41 -13.92
CA LYS A 45 6.40 7.42 -13.85
C LYS A 45 5.62 7.32 -12.55
N HIS A 46 4.88 8.38 -12.21
CA HIS A 46 3.95 8.34 -11.08
C HIS A 46 2.69 7.58 -11.48
N VAL A 47 2.40 6.51 -10.76
CA VAL A 47 1.23 5.66 -10.96
C VAL A 47 0.48 5.51 -9.65
N GLU A 48 -0.76 5.03 -9.73
CA GLU A 48 -1.52 4.70 -8.55
C GLU A 48 -0.98 3.42 -7.91
N PHE A 49 -0.90 3.42 -6.59
CA PHE A 49 -0.57 2.25 -5.80
C PHE A 49 -1.78 1.91 -4.92
N LYS A 50 -2.17 0.64 -4.94
CA LYS A 50 -3.33 0.12 -4.20
C LYS A 50 -2.89 -0.75 -3.03
N GLU A 51 -3.60 -0.64 -1.91
CA GLU A 51 -3.36 -1.45 -0.73
C GLU A 51 -3.65 -2.94 -0.98
N SER A 52 -2.70 -3.78 -0.60
CA SER A 52 -2.81 -5.23 -0.52
C SER A 52 -2.26 -5.75 0.81
N LYS A 53 -2.75 -6.91 1.24
CA LYS A 53 -2.31 -7.54 2.49
C LYS A 53 -0.88 -8.05 2.37
N ILE A 54 -0.11 -7.85 3.42
CA ILE A 54 1.12 -8.62 3.64
C ILE A 54 0.68 -10.00 4.11
N LYS A 55 1.08 -11.04 3.37
CA LYS A 55 1.01 -12.42 3.83
C LYS A 55 2.08 -12.65 4.88
#